data_AF-A0A3B1CG06-F1
#
_entry.id   AF-A0A3B1CG06-F1
#
_cell.length_a   1.000
_cell.length_b   1.000
_cell.length_c   1.000
_cell.angle_alpha   90.00
_cell.angle_beta   90.00
_cell.angle_gamma   90.00
#
_symmetry.space_group_name_H-M   'P 1'
#
loop_
_entity.id
_entity.type
_entity.pdbx_description
1 polymer ?
#
loop_
_entity_poly.entity_id
_entity_poly.type
_entity_poly.pdbx_seq_one_letter_code
_entity_poly.pdbx_strand_id
1 'polypeptide(L)'
;TVHFMHNFRRYFAQSKDVAKATHQTLKTTGRAMLVTSVVLSVGFYIFMFAEMSNLFNFGFLTGTAIVAALLADYFLAPALMTLVYGKKIKPDKSVANT
;
A
#
# COMPACT_ATOMS: atom_id res chain seq x y z
N THR A 1 5.59 -4.50 -0.37
CA THR A 1 4.95 -5.36 -1.40
C THR A 1 4.91 -6.85 -1.06
N VAL A 2 6.05 -7.57 -0.86
CA VAL A 2 6.04 -9.03 -0.55
C VAL A 2 5.33 -9.36 0.77
N HIS A 3 5.62 -8.63 1.85
CA HIS A 3 4.92 -8.79 3.12
C HIS A 3 3.41 -8.51 3.01
N PHE A 4 3.04 -7.53 2.18
CA PHE A 4 1.64 -7.18 1.96
C PHE A 4 0.91 -8.31 1.23
N MET A 5 1.48 -8.84 0.15
CA MET A 5 0.89 -9.95 -0.59
C MET A 5 0.81 -11.24 0.23
N HIS A 6 1.85 -11.52 1.05
CA HIS A 6 1.86 -12.70 1.91
C HIS A 6 0.75 -12.64 2.97
N ASN A 7 0.60 -11.49 3.65
CA ASN A 7 -0.46 -11.31 4.63
C ASN A 7 -1.85 -11.29 3.97
N PHE A 8 -2.00 -10.64 2.82
CA PHE A 8 -3.24 -10.65 2.07
C PHE A 8 -3.67 -12.07 1.71
N ARG A 9 -2.77 -12.89 1.15
CA ARG A 9 -3.05 -14.29 0.81
C ARG A 9 -3.47 -15.10 2.04
N ARG A 10 -2.86 -14.84 3.20
CA ARG A 10 -3.20 -15.49 4.47
C ARG A 10 -4.60 -15.09 4.96
N TYR A 11 -4.92 -13.79 5.03
CA TYR A 11 -6.23 -13.31 5.50
C TYR A 11 -7.37 -13.70 4.57
N PHE A 12 -7.08 -13.75 3.28
CA PHE A 12 -8.02 -14.16 2.27
C PHE A 12 -8.33 -15.66 2.30
N ALA A 13 -7.33 -16.49 2.55
CA ALA A 13 -7.53 -17.93 2.74
C ALA A 13 -8.46 -18.21 3.93
N GLN A 14 -8.46 -17.33 4.94
CA GLN A 14 -9.34 -17.43 6.12
C GLN A 14 -10.72 -16.81 5.90
N SER A 15 -10.79 -15.63 5.27
CA SER A 15 -12.02 -14.82 5.24
C SER A 15 -12.89 -15.10 4.01
N LYS A 16 -12.30 -15.55 2.89
CA LYS A 16 -12.91 -15.62 1.54
C LYS A 16 -13.58 -14.33 1.05
N ASP A 17 -13.41 -13.24 1.78
CA ASP A 17 -13.90 -11.90 1.50
C ASP A 17 -12.68 -10.99 1.31
N VAL A 18 -12.64 -10.39 0.13
CA VAL A 18 -11.56 -9.50 -0.30
C VAL A 18 -11.51 -8.29 0.57
N ALA A 19 -12.64 -7.60 0.74
CA ALA A 19 -12.69 -6.29 1.36
C ALA A 19 -12.21 -6.38 2.81
N LYS A 20 -12.58 -7.46 3.51
CA LYS A 20 -12.08 -7.76 4.86
C LYS A 20 -10.60 -8.12 4.87
N ALA A 21 -10.15 -9.00 3.98
CA ALA A 21 -8.73 -9.39 3.90
C ALA A 21 -7.82 -8.21 3.54
N THR A 22 -8.28 -7.31 2.66
CA THR A 22 -7.66 -6.02 2.35
C THR A 22 -7.51 -5.17 3.58
N HIS A 23 -8.62 -4.93 4.28
CA HIS A 23 -8.65 -4.02 5.39
C HIS A 23 -7.74 -4.51 6.53
N GLN A 24 -7.75 -5.81 6.83
CA GLN A 24 -6.85 -6.41 7.82
C GLN A 24 -5.38 -6.34 7.42
N THR A 25 -5.06 -6.60 6.14
CA THR A 25 -3.68 -6.50 5.63
C THR A 25 -3.17 -5.05 5.69
N LEU A 26 -4.01 -4.08 5.30
CA LEU A 26 -3.67 -2.66 5.34
C LEU A 26 -3.48 -2.18 6.80
N LYS A 27 -4.32 -2.66 7.71
CA LYS A 27 -4.25 -2.28 9.13
C LYS A 27 -3.03 -2.87 9.85
N THR A 28 -2.57 -4.05 9.45
CA THR A 28 -1.40 -4.71 10.04
C THR A 28 -0.11 -4.37 9.27
N THR A 29 0.06 -4.92 8.07
CA THR A 29 1.25 -4.74 7.25
C THR A 29 1.36 -3.32 6.68
N GLY A 30 0.24 -2.71 6.30
CA GLY A 30 0.24 -1.35 5.75
C GLY A 30 0.75 -0.31 6.76
N ARG A 31 0.42 -0.42 8.06
CA ARG A 31 0.99 0.45 9.10
C ARG A 31 2.50 0.31 9.22
N ALA A 32 3.02 -0.91 9.18
CA ALA A 32 4.47 -1.14 9.22
C ALA A 32 5.17 -0.51 8.00
N MET A 33 4.59 -0.67 6.81
CA MET A 33 5.12 -0.06 5.58
C MET A 33 5.11 1.47 5.63
N LEU A 34 4.04 2.08 6.15
CA LEU A 34 3.97 3.53 6.35
C LEU A 34 5.11 4.05 7.23
N VAL A 35 5.36 3.40 8.37
CA VAL A 35 6.44 3.81 9.28
C VAL A 35 7.80 3.73 8.59
N THR A 36 8.09 2.62 7.90
CA THR A 36 9.37 2.48 7.19
C THR A 36 9.55 3.52 6.10
N SER A 37 8.51 3.83 5.33
CA SER A 37 8.60 4.83 4.26
C SER A 37 8.76 6.24 4.81
N VAL A 38 8.09 6.59 5.92
CA VAL A 38 8.28 7.88 6.58
C VAL A 38 9.71 8.02 7.08
N VAL A 39 10.25 6.99 7.75
CA VAL A 39 11.65 6.98 8.19
C VAL A 39 12.61 7.15 7.02
N LEU A 40 12.35 6.46 5.91
CA LEU A 40 13.17 6.54 4.70
C LEU A 40 13.10 7.94 4.07
N SER A 41 11.89 8.50 3.88
CA SER A 41 11.69 9.85 3.36
C SER A 41 12.38 10.90 4.22
N VAL A 42 12.27 10.83 5.54
CA VAL A 42 12.98 11.74 6.45
C VAL A 42 14.49 11.58 6.31
N GLY A 43 15.00 10.35 6.21
CA GLY A 43 16.42 10.09 5.98
C GLY A 43 16.95 10.72 4.69
N PHE A 44 16.17 10.69 3.61
CA PHE A 44 16.53 11.36 2.36
C PHE A 44 16.37 12.88 2.42
N TYR A 45 15.40 13.40 3.18
CA TYR A 45 15.24 14.83 3.39
C TYR A 45 16.36 15.45 4.22
N ILE A 46 17.06 14.67 5.06
CA ILE A 46 18.29 15.15 5.73
C ILE A 46 19.34 15.56 4.69
N PHE A 47 19.41 14.90 3.53
CA PHE A 47 20.34 15.31 2.45
C PHE A 47 20.03 16.68 1.86
N MET A 48 18.82 17.24 2.05
CA MET A 48 18.52 18.61 1.65
C MET A 48 19.25 19.66 2.50
N PHE A 49 19.71 19.31 3.71
CA PHE A 49 20.54 20.20 4.54
C PHE A 49 22.02 20.21 4.14
N ALA A 50 22.42 19.39 3.16
CA ALA A 50 23.81 19.39 2.68
C ALA A 50 24.11 20.64 1.84
N GLU A 51 25.27 21.24 2.04
CA GLU A 51 25.71 22.44 1.29
C GLU A 51 25.94 22.17 -0.21
N MET A 52 26.06 20.90 -0.58
CA MET A 52 26.32 20.49 -1.95
C MET A 52 25.00 20.30 -2.72
N SER A 53 24.73 21.17 -3.71
CA SER A 53 23.47 21.15 -4.50
C SER A 53 23.11 19.79 -5.11
N ASN A 54 24.11 18.93 -5.37
CA ASN A 54 23.89 17.58 -5.88
C ASN A 54 23.14 16.69 -4.86
N LEU A 55 23.45 16.83 -3.56
CA LEU A 55 22.79 16.09 -2.49
C LEU A 55 21.37 16.62 -2.24
N PHE A 56 21.15 17.92 -2.39
CA PHE A 56 19.81 18.51 -2.30
C PHE A 56 18.87 17.94 -3.36
N ASN A 57 19.27 17.97 -4.64
CA ASN A 57 18.47 17.45 -5.74
C ASN A 57 18.22 15.94 -5.59
N PHE A 58 19.22 15.19 -5.14
CA PHE A 58 19.10 13.77 -4.88
C PHE A 58 18.12 13.47 -3.74
N GLY A 59 18.25 14.16 -2.61
CA GLY A 59 17.35 14.02 -1.46
C GLY A 59 15.89 14.35 -1.81
N PHE A 60 15.67 15.43 -2.57
CA PHE A 60 14.35 15.80 -3.05
C PHE A 60 13.75 14.76 -4.01
N LEU A 61 14.53 14.32 -5.00
CA LEU A 61 14.06 13.35 -6.00
C LEU A 61 13.79 11.97 -5.38
N THR A 62 14.69 11.49 -4.51
CA THR A 62 14.49 10.19 -3.84
C THR A 62 13.41 10.25 -2.78
N GLY A 63 13.33 11.34 -2.00
CA GLY A 63 12.26 11.54 -1.02
C GLY A 63 10.88 11.54 -1.67
N THR A 64 10.70 12.29 -2.76
CA THR A 64 9.45 12.30 -3.55
C THR A 64 9.16 10.94 -4.20
N ALA A 65 10.17 10.24 -4.72
CA ALA A 65 10.01 8.89 -5.26
C ALA A 65 9.52 7.89 -4.21
N ILE A 66 10.01 7.96 -2.97
CA ILE A 66 9.58 7.09 -1.88
C ILE A 66 8.12 7.38 -1.50
N VAL A 67 7.73 8.65 -1.43
CA VAL A 67 6.33 9.02 -1.18
C VAL A 67 5.43 8.51 -2.30
N ALA A 68 5.84 8.68 -3.56
CA ALA A 68 5.11 8.16 -4.71
C ALA A 68 5.02 6.62 -4.68
N ALA A 69 6.08 5.92 -4.29
CA ALA A 69 6.10 4.47 -4.14
C ALA A 69 5.17 3.99 -3.02
N LEU A 70 5.12 4.69 -1.89
CA LEU A 70 4.18 4.40 -0.81
C LEU A 70 2.73 4.57 -1.26
N LEU A 71 2.43 5.67 -1.96
CA LEU A 71 1.10 5.89 -2.53
C LEU A 71 0.77 4.78 -3.53
N ALA A 72 1.70 4.46 -4.43
CA ALA A 72 1.54 3.35 -5.36
C ALA A 72 1.26 2.03 -4.63
N ASP A 73 1.96 1.69 -3.55
CA ASP A 73 1.70 0.50 -2.74
C ASP A 73 0.28 0.52 -2.12
N TYR A 74 -0.18 1.69 -1.66
CA TYR A 74 -1.52 1.89 -1.10
C TYR A 74 -2.64 1.79 -2.15
N PHE A 75 -2.40 2.27 -3.37
CA PHE A 75 -3.33 2.19 -4.50
C PHE A 75 -3.29 0.82 -5.20
N LEU A 76 -2.12 0.16 -5.22
CA LEU A 76 -1.94 -1.16 -5.80
C LEU A 76 -2.65 -2.22 -4.98
N ALA A 77 -2.79 -2.02 -3.66
CA ALA A 77 -3.60 -2.88 -2.81
C ALA A 77 -5.04 -3.05 -3.34
N PRO A 78 -5.91 -2.02 -3.39
CA PRO A 78 -7.27 -2.14 -3.91
C PRO A 78 -7.33 -2.52 -5.39
N ALA A 79 -6.35 -2.11 -6.20
CA ALA A 79 -6.28 -2.50 -7.62
C ALA A 79 -6.06 -4.01 -7.79
N LEU A 80 -5.10 -4.60 -7.06
CA LEU A 80 -4.85 -6.04 -7.08
C LEU A 80 -6.03 -6.83 -6.54
N MET A 81 -6.70 -6.32 -5.51
CA MET A 81 -7.93 -6.93 -4.98
C MET A 81 -9.08 -6.94 -5.98
N THR A 82 -9.28 -5.82 -6.67
CA THR A 82 -10.29 -5.71 -7.73
C THR A 82 -9.92 -6.60 -8.92
N LEU A 83 -8.65 -6.75 -9.25
CA LEU A 83 -8.23 -7.62 -10.36
C LEU A 83 -8.35 -9.11 -10.02
N VAL A 84 -7.93 -9.50 -8.81
CA VAL A 84 -7.93 -10.91 -8.38
C VAL A 84 -9.35 -11.39 -8.02
N TYR A 85 -10.24 -10.50 -7.56
CA TYR A 85 -11.61 -10.85 -7.16
C TYR A 85 -12.74 -10.16 -7.91
N GLY A 86 -12.46 -9.25 -8.83
CA GLY A 86 -13.46 -8.73 -9.76
C GLY A 86 -14.16 -9.85 -10.53
N LYS A 87 -13.51 -11.02 -10.67
CA LYS A 87 -14.12 -12.24 -11.22
C LYS A 87 -15.17 -12.92 -10.32
N LYS A 88 -15.28 -12.52 -9.04
CA LYS A 88 -16.25 -13.05 -8.05
C LYS A 88 -17.25 -12.01 -7.51
N ILE A 89 -17.25 -10.78 -8.01
CA ILE A 89 -18.34 -9.85 -7.73
C ILE A 89 -19.48 -10.16 -8.70
N LYS A 90 -20.26 -11.21 -8.39
CA LYS A 90 -21.67 -11.19 -8.78
C LYS A 90 -22.36 -10.26 -7.77
N PRO A 91 -23.12 -9.25 -8.20
CA PRO A 91 -23.99 -8.53 -7.29
C PRO A 91 -24.96 -9.55 -6.71
N ASP A 92 -24.97 -9.68 -5.39
CA ASP A 92 -25.96 -10.46 -4.69
C ASP A 92 -27.33 -9.82 -4.94
N LYS A 93 -28.21 -10.56 -5.63
CA LYS A 93 -29.57 -10.14 -5.97
C LYS A 93 -30.55 -10.32 -4.80
N SER A 94 -30.11 -10.07 -3.55
CA SER A 94 -30.94 -10.31 -2.35
C SER A 94 -31.61 -9.06 -1.75
N VAL A 95 -31.72 -7.94 -2.49
CA VAL A 95 -32.58 -6.79 -2.09
C VAL A 95 -33.74 -6.59 -3.09
N ALA A 96 -34.11 -7.65 -3.80
CA ALA A 96 -35.34 -7.72 -4.60
C ALA A 96 -36.39 -8.58 -3.87
N ASN A 97 -36.72 -8.23 -2.63
CA ASN A 97 -38.03 -8.48 -1.99
C ASN A 97 -37.95 -8.14 -0.50
N THR A 98 -38.29 -6.90 -0.14
CA THR A 98 -39.19 -6.60 0.98
C THR A 98 -39.85 -5.27 0.70
#